data_AF-A0A496SH49-F1
#
_entry.id   AF-A0A496SH49-F1
#
_cell.length_a   1.000
_cell.length_b   1.000
_cell.length_c   1.000
_cell.angle_alpha   90.00
_cell.angle_beta   90.00
_cell.angle_gamma   90.00
#
_symmetry.space_group_name_H-M   'P 1'
#
loop_
_entity.id
_entity.type
_entity.pdbx_description
1 polymer ?
#
loop_
_entity_poly.entity_id
_entity_poly.type
_entity_poly.pdbx_seq_one_letter_code
_entity_poly.pdbx_strand_id
1 'polypeptide(L)'
;SDRAGKLFGFFRREGIEAIVIPHPHPSTDFFTEWDHDPKYQPVVEICSDWGVWEYFGNPHFCKDADFLPGKFYQDLLKRGLHLGAIASSDRHTNLVGVHQGHLRCVYERKIPQRSNPLGVRRPRIRLEGGFFINPINPCFAAVYAEELTREAIFDAIRKRHTYAAAGAKIKLDFRVNDNIMGEVCRLESPPFRAEVFCSAEGERPISKLEVLRNNQVIHAVKGNARKVSLEFEDEGIDEQETYYYARAFQDDGARAWSSPVWVICPSYPDLSLHLVSSKDLPERRLRERTERLLSGRTGIAVWRGEHKGRKMLSVFWGGETDRRCVGELRISGFHRYFVFQEGFQVAADLFTDDGTGLVQWNAGIGKGAKGLSLIGVPEEGETPEVAIVASAEGEPFEVAFLDGSLFDLPSVGASVRW
;
A
#
# COMPACT_ATOMS: atom_id res chain seq x y z
N SER A 1 -11.45 8.08 -16.10
CA SER A 1 -10.75 7.99 -14.81
C SER A 1 -11.72 8.01 -13.61
N ASP A 2 -12.94 7.46 -13.72
CA ASP A 2 -13.85 7.36 -12.55
C ASP A 2 -14.71 6.09 -12.67
N ARG A 3 -14.07 4.95 -12.86
CA ARG A 3 -14.81 3.70 -13.12
C ARG A 3 -15.41 3.13 -11.83
N ALA A 4 -14.67 3.16 -10.72
CA ALA A 4 -15.13 2.67 -9.42
C ALA A 4 -16.19 3.59 -8.80
N GLY A 5 -15.96 4.91 -8.74
CA GLY A 5 -16.95 5.86 -8.24
C GLY A 5 -18.27 5.82 -9.00
N LYS A 6 -18.22 5.68 -10.34
CA LYS A 6 -19.43 5.45 -11.16
C LYS A 6 -20.13 4.14 -10.86
N LEU A 7 -19.38 3.07 -10.59
CA LEU A 7 -19.94 1.76 -10.22
C LEU A 7 -20.67 1.85 -8.88
N PHE A 8 -20.04 2.40 -7.84
CA PHE A 8 -20.68 2.56 -6.53
C PHE A 8 -21.85 3.55 -6.58
N GLY A 9 -21.71 4.62 -7.36
CA GLY A 9 -22.82 5.52 -7.66
C GLY A 9 -23.99 4.82 -8.35
N PHE A 10 -23.72 3.90 -9.28
CA PHE A 10 -24.75 3.05 -9.88
C PHE A 10 -25.40 2.12 -8.86
N PHE A 11 -24.63 1.41 -8.04
CA PHE A 11 -25.19 0.56 -6.99
C PHE A 11 -26.11 1.32 -6.03
N ARG A 12 -25.71 2.52 -5.61
CA ARG A 12 -26.55 3.38 -4.75
C ARG A 12 -27.86 3.77 -5.42
N ARG A 13 -27.81 4.23 -6.69
CA ARG A 13 -29.01 4.66 -7.41
C ARG A 13 -30.01 3.53 -7.63
N GLU A 14 -29.51 2.33 -7.92
CA GLU A 14 -30.34 1.16 -8.19
C GLU A 14 -30.71 0.36 -6.92
N GLY A 15 -30.22 0.77 -5.75
CA GLY A 15 -30.45 0.03 -4.50
C GLY A 15 -29.81 -1.36 -4.49
N ILE A 16 -28.71 -1.56 -5.23
CA ILE A 16 -28.00 -2.83 -5.30
C ILE A 16 -27.13 -3.01 -4.05
N GLU A 17 -27.35 -4.13 -3.35
CA GLU A 17 -26.48 -4.61 -2.29
C GLU A 17 -25.38 -5.50 -2.90
N ALA A 18 -24.13 -5.06 -2.76
CA ALA A 18 -22.98 -5.73 -3.36
C ALA A 18 -21.76 -5.63 -2.45
N ILE A 19 -20.84 -6.58 -2.61
CA ILE A 19 -19.49 -6.55 -2.06
C ILE A 19 -18.54 -6.61 -3.25
N VAL A 20 -17.65 -5.63 -3.33
CA VAL A 20 -16.60 -5.52 -4.34
C VAL A 20 -15.27 -5.74 -3.63
N ILE A 21 -14.59 -6.82 -4.00
CA ILE A 21 -13.30 -7.19 -3.44
C ILE A 21 -12.24 -6.90 -4.52
N PRO A 22 -11.54 -5.76 -4.45
CA PRO A 22 -10.50 -5.43 -5.40
C PRO A 22 -9.27 -6.34 -5.22
N HIS A 23 -8.64 -6.68 -6.34
CA HIS A 23 -7.28 -7.17 -6.37
C HIS A 23 -6.33 -5.95 -6.35
N PRO A 24 -5.48 -5.76 -5.33
CA PRO A 24 -4.41 -4.77 -5.30
C PRO A 24 -3.31 -5.24 -6.26
N HIS A 25 -3.53 -5.07 -7.56
CA HIS A 25 -2.55 -5.49 -8.55
C HIS A 25 -1.61 -4.30 -8.88
N PRO A 26 -0.32 -4.37 -8.52
CA PRO A 26 0.64 -3.28 -8.69
C PRO A 26 1.35 -3.39 -10.05
N SER A 27 0.57 -3.63 -11.10
CA SER A 27 1.06 -3.58 -12.49
C SER A 27 0.47 -2.38 -13.18
N THR A 28 1.19 -1.86 -14.17
CA THR A 28 0.64 -0.91 -15.10
C THR A 28 -0.52 -1.52 -15.88
N ASP A 29 -0.43 -2.75 -16.38
CA ASP A 29 -1.43 -3.29 -17.31
C ASP A 29 -2.78 -3.59 -16.64
N PHE A 30 -2.73 -3.89 -15.34
CA PHE A 30 -3.88 -4.18 -14.49
C PHE A 30 -3.70 -3.44 -13.16
N PHE A 31 -4.03 -2.15 -13.11
CA PHE A 31 -3.93 -1.35 -11.88
C PHE A 31 -5.29 -1.11 -11.25
N THR A 32 -5.29 -1.02 -9.92
CA THR A 32 -6.45 -0.60 -9.14
C THR A 32 -6.31 0.88 -8.78
N GLU A 33 -7.26 1.68 -9.25
CA GLU A 33 -7.52 3.01 -8.70
C GLU A 33 -8.29 2.84 -7.39
N TRP A 34 -7.73 3.35 -6.31
CA TRP A 34 -8.25 3.20 -4.96
C TRP A 34 -9.16 4.37 -4.60
N ASP A 35 -10.33 4.45 -5.26
CA ASP A 35 -11.48 5.27 -4.85
C ASP A 35 -12.31 4.44 -3.86
N HIS A 36 -11.86 4.34 -2.61
CA HIS A 36 -12.44 3.42 -1.64
C HIS A 36 -13.85 3.84 -1.20
N ASP A 37 -14.77 2.88 -1.21
CA ASP A 37 -16.11 3.03 -0.62
C ASP A 37 -16.31 1.97 0.48
N PRO A 38 -16.34 2.34 1.77
CA PRO A 38 -16.40 1.37 2.86
C PRO A 38 -17.68 0.54 2.87
N LYS A 39 -18.78 1.01 2.25
CA LYS A 39 -20.01 0.22 2.12
C LYS A 39 -19.81 -0.95 1.16
N TYR A 40 -19.18 -0.69 0.01
CA TYR A 40 -19.07 -1.66 -1.07
C TYR A 40 -17.75 -2.41 -1.08
N GLN A 41 -16.69 -1.88 -0.48
CA GLN A 41 -15.33 -2.44 -0.50
C GLN A 41 -14.80 -2.65 0.93
N PRO A 42 -15.41 -3.52 1.74
CA PRO A 42 -14.97 -3.73 3.12
C PRO A 42 -13.59 -4.41 3.20
N VAL A 43 -13.25 -5.26 2.24
CA VAL A 43 -12.04 -6.09 2.24
C VAL A 43 -11.29 -5.99 0.92
N VAL A 44 -9.99 -6.33 0.95
CA VAL A 44 -9.10 -6.37 -0.21
C VAL A 44 -8.40 -7.72 -0.29
N GLU A 45 -8.25 -8.25 -1.50
CA GLU A 45 -7.57 -9.53 -1.71
C GLU A 45 -6.04 -9.36 -1.62
N ILE A 46 -5.41 -9.82 -0.54
CA ILE A 46 -3.97 -9.63 -0.33
C ILE A 46 -3.12 -10.81 -0.82
N CYS A 47 -3.74 -11.94 -1.18
CA CYS A 47 -3.08 -13.14 -1.72
C CYS A 47 -3.96 -13.81 -2.78
N SER A 48 -3.33 -14.17 -3.89
CA SER A 48 -3.90 -15.04 -4.93
C SER A 48 -2.83 -15.73 -5.75
N ASP A 49 -3.25 -16.43 -6.81
CA ASP A 49 -2.37 -17.03 -7.81
C ASP A 49 -1.33 -16.07 -8.38
N TRP A 50 -1.66 -14.77 -8.44
CA TRP A 50 -0.75 -13.75 -8.92
C TRP A 50 0.31 -13.36 -7.90
N GLY A 51 0.10 -13.56 -6.60
CA GLY A 51 1.12 -13.25 -5.60
C GLY A 51 0.55 -12.79 -4.27
N VAL A 52 1.43 -12.15 -3.50
CA VAL A 52 1.15 -11.55 -2.20
C VAL A 52 1.36 -10.04 -2.31
N TRP A 53 0.32 -9.31 -1.98
CA TRP A 53 0.21 -7.86 -2.17
C TRP A 53 0.22 -7.09 -0.85
N GLU A 54 0.86 -7.67 0.17
CA GLU A 54 0.92 -7.09 1.50
C GLU A 54 1.71 -5.77 1.52
N TYR A 55 2.93 -5.75 0.95
CA TYR A 55 3.84 -4.60 0.98
C TYR A 55 4.76 -4.56 -0.24
N PHE A 56 5.30 -3.38 -0.56
CA PHE A 56 6.23 -3.19 -1.66
C PHE A 56 7.53 -3.99 -1.44
N GLY A 57 7.93 -4.80 -2.43
CA GLY A 57 9.09 -5.67 -2.31
C GLY A 57 8.84 -6.98 -1.54
N ASN A 58 7.58 -7.37 -1.33
CA ASN A 58 7.23 -8.71 -0.85
C ASN A 58 7.93 -9.79 -1.70
N PRO A 59 8.53 -10.84 -1.13
CA PRO A 59 9.22 -11.86 -1.91
C PRO A 59 8.27 -12.78 -2.68
N HIS A 60 6.99 -12.90 -2.32
CA HIS A 60 6.04 -13.84 -2.95
C HIS A 60 5.19 -13.14 -4.00
N PHE A 61 5.86 -12.61 -5.01
CA PHE A 61 5.30 -11.58 -5.84
C PHE A 61 4.97 -12.07 -7.26
N CYS A 62 4.06 -11.38 -7.97
CA CYS A 62 3.78 -11.69 -9.37
C CYS A 62 4.99 -11.37 -10.24
N LYS A 63 5.56 -12.37 -10.91
CA LYS A 63 6.73 -12.17 -11.79
C LYS A 63 6.48 -11.15 -12.91
N ASP A 64 5.23 -11.04 -13.34
CA ASP A 64 4.77 -10.18 -14.44
C ASP A 64 4.21 -8.83 -13.96
N ALA A 65 4.23 -8.54 -12.66
CA ALA A 65 3.87 -7.21 -12.16
C ALA A 65 5.05 -6.24 -12.16
N ASP A 66 4.74 -4.97 -12.38
CA ASP A 66 5.71 -3.86 -12.40
C ASP A 66 6.18 -3.45 -11.00
N PHE A 67 5.52 -3.93 -9.95
CA PHE A 67 5.75 -3.52 -8.55
C PHE A 67 5.57 -2.03 -8.35
N LEU A 68 4.41 -1.50 -8.75
CA LEU A 68 4.12 -0.10 -8.48
C LEU A 68 3.88 0.11 -6.97
N PRO A 69 4.72 0.92 -6.28
CA PRO A 69 4.54 1.27 -4.87
C PRO A 69 3.26 2.10 -4.67
N GLY A 70 2.80 2.21 -3.41
CA GLY A 70 1.57 2.97 -3.08
C GLY A 70 0.28 2.23 -3.42
N LYS A 71 0.37 0.93 -3.77
CA LYS A 71 -0.74 0.09 -4.22
C LYS A 71 -0.93 -1.16 -3.36
N PHE A 72 -0.04 -1.42 -2.41
CA PHE A 72 -0.05 -2.61 -1.57
C PHE A 72 -0.96 -2.41 -0.37
N TYR A 73 -1.36 -3.50 0.27
CA TYR A 73 -2.26 -3.48 1.42
C TYR A 73 -1.79 -2.52 2.52
N GLN A 74 -0.50 -2.58 2.87
CA GLN A 74 0.11 -1.68 3.85
C GLN A 74 0.03 -0.20 3.45
N ASP A 75 0.13 0.12 2.16
CA ASP A 75 -0.01 1.50 1.66
C ASP A 75 -1.44 2.00 1.89
N LEU A 76 -2.43 1.14 1.67
CA LEU A 76 -3.85 1.47 1.84
C LEU A 76 -4.21 1.66 3.31
N LEU A 77 -3.68 0.82 4.20
CA LEU A 77 -3.86 1.01 5.65
C LEU A 77 -3.20 2.30 6.13
N LYS A 78 -2.00 2.60 5.65
CA LYS A 78 -1.30 3.86 5.98
C LYS A 78 -2.09 5.09 5.48
N ARG A 79 -2.89 4.97 4.40
CA ARG A 79 -3.85 6.00 3.91
C ARG A 79 -5.12 6.12 4.76
N GLY A 80 -5.16 5.45 5.92
CA GLY A 80 -6.33 5.46 6.82
C GLY A 80 -7.55 4.75 6.25
N LEU A 81 -7.37 3.83 5.27
CA LEU A 81 -8.48 3.03 4.75
C LEU A 81 -8.75 1.86 5.69
N HIS A 82 -10.01 1.71 6.12
CA HIS A 82 -10.45 0.60 6.96
C HIS A 82 -10.78 -0.62 6.11
N LEU A 83 -9.73 -1.33 5.68
CA LEU A 83 -9.82 -2.49 4.81
C LEU A 83 -9.44 -3.78 5.53
N GLY A 84 -10.33 -4.78 5.50
CA GLY A 84 -10.02 -6.13 5.95
C GLY A 84 -9.17 -6.89 4.93
N ALA A 85 -8.43 -7.88 5.42
CA ALA A 85 -7.64 -8.79 4.59
C ALA A 85 -8.48 -10.02 4.20
N ILE A 86 -8.44 -10.38 2.93
CA ILE A 86 -8.97 -11.64 2.42
C ILE A 86 -8.03 -12.22 1.38
N ALA A 87 -8.17 -13.50 1.07
CA ALA A 87 -7.46 -14.12 -0.03
C ALA A 87 -8.39 -15.00 -0.86
N SER A 88 -8.06 -15.21 -2.12
CA SER A 88 -8.75 -16.17 -2.97
C SER A 88 -7.72 -16.83 -3.86
N SER A 89 -7.99 -18.06 -4.29
CA SER A 89 -7.04 -18.77 -5.13
C SER A 89 -6.81 -18.09 -6.48
N ASP A 90 -7.81 -17.39 -7.02
CA ASP A 90 -7.83 -16.90 -8.42
C ASP A 90 -7.42 -17.97 -9.46
N ARG A 91 -7.66 -19.23 -9.09
CA ARG A 91 -7.35 -20.39 -9.91
C ARG A 91 -8.40 -20.46 -11.01
N HIS A 92 -7.93 -20.43 -12.25
CA HIS A 92 -8.76 -20.67 -13.43
C HIS A 92 -8.97 -22.18 -13.69
N THR A 93 -8.97 -22.98 -12.61
CA THR A 93 -9.18 -24.42 -12.63
C THR A 93 -10.48 -24.75 -11.91
N ASN A 94 -11.17 -25.82 -12.30
CA ASN A 94 -12.39 -26.25 -11.63
C ASN A 94 -12.15 -26.99 -10.29
N LEU A 95 -10.91 -26.97 -9.77
CA LEU A 95 -10.52 -27.68 -8.55
C LEU A 95 -10.44 -26.71 -7.36
N VAL A 96 -11.52 -26.65 -6.57
CA VAL A 96 -11.61 -25.78 -5.40
C VAL A 96 -10.65 -26.24 -4.30
N GLY A 97 -9.74 -25.37 -3.88
CA GLY A 97 -8.85 -25.62 -2.74
C GLY A 97 -7.88 -26.79 -2.93
N VAL A 98 -7.64 -27.24 -4.17
CA VAL A 98 -6.74 -28.37 -4.46
C VAL A 98 -5.36 -27.86 -4.84
N HIS A 99 -4.36 -28.38 -4.13
CA HIS A 99 -2.95 -28.29 -4.47
C HIS A 99 -2.57 -29.47 -5.38
N GLN A 100 -2.87 -29.43 -6.68
CA GLN A 100 -2.36 -30.47 -7.59
C GLN A 100 -0.98 -30.09 -8.14
N GLY A 101 0.05 -30.78 -7.61
CA GLY A 101 1.27 -31.11 -8.35
C GLY A 101 2.44 -30.10 -8.32
N HIS A 102 3.39 -30.35 -7.42
CA HIS A 102 4.84 -30.18 -7.64
C HIS A 102 5.48 -28.78 -7.76
N LEU A 103 4.95 -27.70 -7.21
CA LEU A 103 5.76 -26.48 -7.03
C LEU A 103 6.34 -26.41 -5.62
N ARG A 104 7.63 -26.73 -5.47
CA ARG A 104 8.40 -26.41 -4.25
C ARG A 104 9.11 -25.07 -4.46
N CYS A 105 8.91 -24.14 -3.54
CA CYS A 105 9.69 -22.90 -3.50
C CYS A 105 11.08 -23.21 -2.93
N VAL A 106 12.14 -23.03 -3.72
CA VAL A 106 13.53 -23.11 -3.23
C VAL A 106 14.12 -21.71 -3.29
N TYR A 107 14.47 -21.17 -2.11
CA TYR A 107 15.12 -19.86 -2.00
C TYR A 107 16.61 -20.01 -2.28
N GLU A 108 17.09 -19.50 -3.42
CA GLU A 108 18.50 -19.62 -3.82
C GLU A 108 19.17 -18.24 -3.83
N ARG A 109 20.06 -17.99 -2.87
CA ARG A 109 20.70 -16.67 -2.69
C ARG A 109 21.95 -16.54 -3.58
N LYS A 110 21.79 -16.06 -4.82
CA LYS A 110 22.88 -15.47 -5.64
C LYS A 110 22.33 -14.67 -6.83
N ILE A 111 22.69 -13.38 -6.98
CA ILE A 111 22.50 -12.64 -8.25
C ILE A 111 23.57 -11.54 -8.48
N PRO A 112 24.31 -11.63 -9.61
CA PRO A 112 24.78 -10.49 -10.41
C PRO A 112 23.73 -10.06 -11.45
N GLN A 113 23.63 -8.75 -11.72
CA GLN A 113 22.51 -8.04 -12.35
C GLN A 113 22.78 -7.68 -13.82
N ARG A 114 21.76 -7.67 -14.70
CA ARG A 114 21.76 -6.88 -15.96
C ARG A 114 20.39 -6.27 -16.28
N SER A 115 20.46 -5.00 -16.71
CA SER A 115 19.47 -4.14 -17.38
C SER A 115 18.15 -3.79 -16.69
N ASN A 116 18.20 -3.21 -15.49
CA ASN A 116 17.19 -2.23 -15.03
C ASN A 116 17.91 -1.12 -14.24
N PRO A 117 17.90 0.15 -14.68
CA PRO A 117 18.54 1.26 -13.98
C PRO A 117 17.80 1.71 -12.69
N LEU A 118 16.54 1.35 -12.48
CA LEU A 118 15.72 1.71 -11.29
C LEU A 118 15.17 0.48 -10.54
N GLY A 119 15.65 -0.72 -10.84
CA GLY A 119 15.13 -1.95 -10.25
C GLY A 119 15.63 -2.20 -8.84
N VAL A 120 14.73 -2.33 -7.87
CA VAL A 120 15.05 -2.87 -6.54
C VAL A 120 15.54 -4.32 -6.68
N ARG A 121 16.58 -4.70 -5.91
CA ARG A 121 17.22 -6.03 -5.95
C ARG A 121 16.20 -7.14 -5.66
N ARG A 122 15.70 -7.81 -6.70
CA ARG A 122 14.80 -8.96 -6.55
C ARG A 122 15.58 -10.15 -5.97
N PRO A 123 15.09 -10.86 -4.94
CA PRO A 123 15.60 -12.17 -4.61
C PRO A 123 15.34 -13.14 -5.78
N ARG A 124 16.32 -13.99 -6.12
CA ARG A 124 16.11 -15.03 -7.15
C ARG A 124 15.34 -16.16 -6.47
N ILE A 125 14.09 -16.33 -6.86
CA ILE A 125 13.28 -17.47 -6.46
C ILE A 125 13.30 -18.47 -7.61
N ARG A 126 13.89 -19.65 -7.37
CA ARG A 126 13.82 -20.77 -8.31
C ARG A 126 12.52 -21.52 -8.04
N LEU A 127 11.66 -21.55 -9.05
CA LEU A 127 10.44 -22.36 -9.08
C LEU A 127 10.70 -23.53 -10.03
N GLU A 128 10.50 -24.77 -9.59
CA GLU A 128 10.57 -25.96 -10.45
C GLU A 128 9.15 -26.45 -10.74
N GLY A 129 8.75 -26.49 -12.02
CA GLY A 129 7.40 -26.85 -12.46
C GLY A 129 6.73 -25.74 -13.28
N GLY A 130 5.96 -26.11 -14.31
CA GLY A 130 5.35 -25.17 -15.26
C GLY A 130 4.20 -24.33 -14.67
N PHE A 131 3.97 -23.16 -15.29
CA PHE A 131 3.10 -22.02 -14.93
C PHE A 131 3.58 -21.12 -13.77
N PHE A 132 3.57 -19.79 -14.01
CA PHE A 132 4.11 -18.69 -13.19
C PHE A 132 3.28 -18.39 -11.92
N ILE A 133 3.12 -19.40 -11.07
CA ILE A 133 2.14 -19.42 -9.99
C ILE A 133 2.77 -18.92 -8.68
N ASN A 134 2.02 -18.15 -7.88
CA ASN A 134 2.39 -17.81 -6.50
C ASN A 134 2.77 -19.09 -5.72
N PRO A 135 4.01 -19.20 -5.20
CA PRO A 135 4.53 -20.44 -4.61
C PRO A 135 3.86 -20.87 -3.32
N ILE A 136 3.07 -20.00 -2.67
CA ILE A 136 2.38 -20.31 -1.41
C ILE A 136 0.90 -20.60 -1.62
N ASN A 137 0.53 -21.09 -2.80
CA ASN A 137 -0.83 -21.51 -3.10
C ASN A 137 -1.22 -22.87 -2.48
N PRO A 138 -2.52 -23.17 -2.35
CA PRO A 138 -3.68 -22.31 -2.66
C PRO A 138 -3.92 -21.21 -1.61
N CYS A 139 -4.47 -20.05 -1.99
CA CYS A 139 -4.97 -19.07 -1.02
C CYS A 139 -6.47 -19.30 -0.69
N PHE A 140 -6.87 -18.97 0.55
CA PHE A 140 -8.19 -19.20 1.13
C PHE A 140 -8.74 -17.93 1.76
N ALA A 141 -10.03 -17.67 1.49
CA ALA A 141 -10.83 -16.72 2.24
C ALA A 141 -11.29 -17.39 3.53
N ALA A 142 -10.85 -16.88 4.67
CA ALA A 142 -11.36 -17.33 5.96
C ALA A 142 -12.27 -16.25 6.55
N VAL A 143 -13.41 -16.68 7.11
CA VAL A 143 -14.49 -15.80 7.55
C VAL A 143 -14.99 -16.25 8.91
N TYR A 144 -15.03 -15.32 9.87
CA TYR A 144 -15.63 -15.50 11.18
C TYR A 144 -17.13 -15.14 11.12
N ALA A 145 -17.94 -16.12 10.72
CA ALA A 145 -19.39 -16.01 10.68
C ALA A 145 -20.04 -16.75 11.86
N GLU A 146 -21.16 -16.22 12.36
CA GLU A 146 -21.93 -16.83 13.46
C GLU A 146 -22.57 -18.16 13.04
N GLU A 147 -22.93 -18.28 11.75
CA GLU A 147 -23.56 -19.46 11.18
C GLU A 147 -22.97 -19.78 9.80
N LEU A 148 -23.10 -21.04 9.37
CA LEU A 148 -22.72 -21.48 8.01
C LEU A 148 -23.86 -21.20 7.01
N THR A 149 -24.32 -19.96 6.94
CA THR A 149 -25.32 -19.48 5.98
C THR A 149 -24.70 -18.44 5.06
N ARG A 150 -25.26 -18.25 3.85
CA ARG A 150 -24.76 -17.25 2.90
C ARG A 150 -24.83 -15.86 3.52
N GLU A 151 -25.92 -15.57 4.20
CA GLU A 151 -26.23 -14.29 4.80
C GLU A 151 -25.23 -13.97 5.92
N ALA A 152 -24.99 -14.92 6.84
CA ALA A 152 -24.00 -14.75 7.91
C ALA A 152 -22.56 -14.59 7.38
N ILE A 153 -22.19 -15.31 6.32
CA ILE A 153 -20.87 -15.17 5.68
C ILE A 153 -20.73 -13.77 5.06
N PHE A 154 -21.74 -13.29 4.33
CA PHE A 154 -21.70 -11.97 3.70
C PHE A 154 -21.65 -10.85 4.73
N ASP A 155 -22.36 -10.99 5.84
CA ASP A 155 -22.35 -10.01 6.92
C ASP A 155 -21.00 -9.98 7.65
N ALA A 156 -20.38 -11.14 7.88
CA ALA A 156 -19.02 -11.20 8.40
C ALA A 156 -18.00 -10.53 7.48
N ILE A 157 -18.12 -10.72 6.15
CA ILE A 157 -17.26 -10.01 5.17
C ILE A 157 -17.47 -8.50 5.23
N ARG A 158 -18.73 -8.03 5.33
CA ARG A 158 -19.03 -6.58 5.49
C ARG A 158 -18.42 -6.00 6.77
N LYS A 159 -18.43 -6.78 7.86
CA LYS A 159 -17.79 -6.41 9.13
C LYS A 159 -16.27 -6.56 9.11
N ARG A 160 -15.67 -7.06 8.01
CA ARG A 160 -14.24 -7.37 7.89
C ARG A 160 -13.76 -8.45 8.86
N HIS A 161 -14.68 -9.29 9.33
CA HIS A 161 -14.38 -10.45 10.17
C HIS A 161 -13.80 -11.57 9.31
N THR A 162 -12.71 -11.26 8.62
CA THR A 162 -12.06 -12.10 7.62
C THR A 162 -10.56 -12.11 7.86
N TYR A 163 -9.92 -13.14 7.33
CA TYR A 163 -8.46 -13.19 7.24
C TYR A 163 -8.05 -13.98 6.00
N ALA A 164 -6.83 -13.73 5.56
CA ALA A 164 -6.23 -14.43 4.44
C ALA A 164 -5.41 -15.61 4.97
N ALA A 165 -5.52 -16.77 4.32
CA ALA A 165 -4.61 -17.90 4.53
C ALA A 165 -4.07 -18.40 3.18
N ALA A 166 -2.85 -18.91 3.15
CA ALA A 166 -2.18 -19.34 1.93
C ALA A 166 -1.28 -20.55 2.19
N GLY A 167 -1.39 -21.55 1.33
CA GLY A 167 -0.56 -22.77 1.32
C GLY A 167 -1.08 -23.85 2.25
N ALA A 168 -1.76 -23.47 3.34
CA ALA A 168 -2.36 -24.37 4.31
C ALA A 168 -3.61 -23.76 4.93
N LYS A 169 -4.47 -24.61 5.50
CA LYS A 169 -5.64 -24.15 6.28
C LYS A 169 -5.20 -23.78 7.68
N ILE A 170 -4.71 -22.54 7.83
CA ILE A 170 -4.30 -21.98 9.13
C ILE A 170 -5.52 -21.32 9.76
N LYS A 171 -5.86 -21.68 11.00
CA LYS A 171 -6.82 -20.93 11.82
C LYS A 171 -6.07 -19.79 12.51
N LEU A 172 -6.62 -18.60 12.50
CA LEU A 172 -6.00 -17.41 13.09
C LEU A 172 -7.02 -16.63 13.91
N ASP A 173 -6.86 -16.61 15.23
CA ASP A 173 -7.59 -15.74 16.16
C ASP A 173 -6.71 -14.54 16.49
N PHE A 174 -7.23 -13.33 16.25
CA PHE A 174 -6.53 -12.09 16.51
C PHE A 174 -7.48 -11.07 17.13
N ARG A 175 -7.07 -10.53 18.28
CA ARG A 175 -7.87 -9.60 19.07
C ARG A 175 -7.02 -8.49 19.66
N VAL A 176 -7.64 -7.34 19.84
CA VAL A 176 -7.11 -6.25 20.63
C VAL A 176 -8.19 -5.83 21.62
N ASN A 177 -7.89 -5.96 22.92
CA ASN A 177 -8.86 -5.96 24.00
C ASN A 177 -9.99 -6.97 23.69
N ASP A 178 -11.25 -6.54 23.80
CA ASP A 178 -12.41 -7.38 23.50
C ASP A 178 -12.80 -7.44 22.00
N ASN A 179 -12.02 -6.79 21.12
CA ASN A 179 -12.38 -6.61 19.71
C ASN A 179 -11.65 -7.62 18.82
N ILE A 180 -12.38 -8.30 17.94
CA ILE A 180 -11.80 -9.24 16.97
C ILE A 180 -11.35 -8.51 15.70
N MET A 181 -10.50 -9.17 14.90
CA MET A 181 -10.09 -8.68 13.58
C MET A 181 -11.27 -8.15 12.74
N GLY A 182 -11.12 -6.93 12.21
CA GLY A 182 -12.15 -6.20 11.45
C GLY A 182 -12.87 -5.10 12.24
N GLU A 183 -12.77 -5.12 13.57
CA GLU A 183 -13.46 -4.20 14.47
C GLU A 183 -12.63 -2.97 14.87
N VAL A 184 -13.32 -2.02 15.49
CA VAL A 184 -12.75 -0.75 15.98
C VAL A 184 -12.90 -0.70 17.50
N CYS A 185 -11.76 -0.71 18.20
CA CYS A 185 -11.66 -0.48 19.63
C CYS A 185 -11.54 1.02 19.92
N ARG A 186 -12.32 1.55 20.87
CA ARG A 186 -12.21 2.95 21.32
C ARG A 186 -11.71 3.00 22.77
N LEU A 187 -10.66 3.77 23.01
CA LEU A 187 -10.11 4.02 24.33
C LEU A 187 -10.39 5.49 24.71
N GLU A 188 -11.33 5.71 25.63
CA GLU A 188 -11.81 7.06 25.96
C GLU A 188 -10.98 7.77 27.04
N SER A 189 -10.31 7.02 27.92
CA SER A 189 -9.56 7.57 29.05
C SER A 189 -8.21 6.86 29.24
N PRO A 190 -7.17 7.58 29.70
CA PRO A 190 -5.90 6.95 30.07
C PRO A 190 -6.08 5.91 31.20
N PRO A 191 -5.18 4.91 31.29
CA PRO A 191 -4.03 4.71 30.40
C PRO A 191 -4.44 4.08 29.06
N PHE A 192 -3.86 4.58 27.97
CA PHE A 192 -4.08 4.02 26.62
C PHE A 192 -3.22 2.77 26.45
N ARG A 193 -3.84 1.61 26.71
CA ARG A 193 -3.21 0.29 26.66
C ARG A 193 -4.02 -0.60 25.73
N ALA A 194 -3.32 -1.37 24.91
CA ALA A 194 -3.92 -2.38 24.06
C ALA A 194 -3.45 -3.77 24.50
N GLU A 195 -4.37 -4.58 25.03
CA GLU A 195 -4.15 -6.01 25.28
C GLU A 195 -4.24 -6.75 23.96
N VAL A 196 -3.11 -7.19 23.42
CA VAL A 196 -3.05 -7.85 22.12
C VAL A 196 -2.95 -9.36 22.31
N PHE A 197 -3.91 -10.08 21.74
CA PHE A 197 -3.91 -11.54 21.70
C PHE A 197 -3.84 -12.05 20.26
N CYS A 198 -2.98 -13.03 20.01
CA CYS A 198 -2.97 -13.75 18.75
C CYS A 198 -2.73 -15.24 18.96
N SER A 199 -3.51 -16.08 18.27
CA SER A 199 -3.29 -17.52 18.21
C SER A 199 -3.41 -18.04 16.79
N ALA A 200 -2.44 -18.84 16.36
CA ALA A 200 -2.46 -19.53 15.09
C ALA A 200 -2.41 -21.04 15.30
N GLU A 201 -3.25 -21.78 14.56
CA GLU A 201 -3.23 -23.24 14.50
C GLU A 201 -3.10 -23.70 13.05
N GLY A 202 -2.00 -24.37 12.73
CA GLY A 202 -1.68 -24.85 11.38
C GLY A 202 -1.89 -26.35 11.18
N GLU A 203 -1.80 -26.76 9.92
CA GLU A 203 -1.69 -28.17 9.53
C GLU A 203 -0.29 -28.72 9.86
N ARG A 204 0.71 -27.85 9.95
CA ARG A 204 2.08 -28.12 10.41
C ARG A 204 2.51 -27.13 11.51
N PRO A 205 3.70 -27.30 12.12
CA PRO A 205 4.19 -26.34 13.10
C PRO A 205 4.20 -24.89 12.61
N ILE A 206 3.67 -23.98 13.44
CA ILE A 206 3.81 -22.54 13.27
C ILE A 206 5.25 -22.18 13.65
N SER A 207 6.04 -21.72 12.69
CA SER A 207 7.44 -21.32 12.86
C SER A 207 7.58 -19.92 13.45
N LYS A 208 6.63 -19.03 13.14
CA LYS A 208 6.62 -17.63 13.60
C LYS A 208 5.21 -17.07 13.68
N LEU A 209 4.96 -16.25 14.69
CA LEU A 209 3.77 -15.41 14.82
C LEU A 209 4.22 -13.97 15.06
N GLU A 210 3.70 -13.02 14.30
CA GLU A 210 4.06 -11.60 14.38
C GLU A 210 2.81 -10.74 14.55
N VAL A 211 2.94 -9.67 15.31
CA VAL A 211 1.96 -8.58 15.37
C VAL A 211 2.63 -7.32 14.85
N LEU A 212 1.92 -6.66 13.93
CA LEU A 212 2.31 -5.39 13.36
C LEU A 212 1.43 -4.28 13.91
N ARG A 213 2.03 -3.14 14.22
CA ARG A 213 1.38 -1.87 14.53
C ARG A 213 1.81 -0.85 13.50
N ASN A 214 0.88 -0.22 12.81
CA ASN A 214 1.18 0.79 11.78
C ASN A 214 2.27 0.31 10.77
N ASN A 215 2.12 -0.93 10.29
CA ASN A 215 3.05 -1.64 9.38
C ASN A 215 4.43 -2.00 9.95
N GLN A 216 4.70 -1.73 11.23
CA GLN A 216 5.94 -2.12 11.90
C GLN A 216 5.70 -3.35 12.79
N VAL A 217 6.60 -4.33 12.73
CA VAL A 217 6.54 -5.50 13.63
C VAL A 217 6.94 -5.05 15.03
N ILE A 218 5.99 -5.07 15.97
CA ILE A 218 6.21 -4.68 17.37
C ILE A 218 6.42 -5.88 18.29
N HIS A 219 5.90 -7.05 17.91
CA HIS A 219 6.05 -8.27 18.68
C HIS A 219 6.14 -9.48 17.76
N ALA A 220 7.02 -10.43 18.09
CA ALA A 220 7.18 -11.65 17.32
C ALA A 220 7.65 -12.80 18.21
N VAL A 221 7.00 -13.95 18.08
CA VAL A 221 7.40 -15.19 18.74
C VAL A 221 7.80 -16.23 17.70
N LYS A 222 8.83 -17.02 18.02
CA LYS A 222 9.17 -18.22 17.26
C LYS A 222 8.44 -19.40 17.86
N GLY A 223 7.97 -20.29 17.00
CA GLY A 223 7.26 -21.50 17.39
C GLY A 223 7.83 -22.75 16.73
N ASN A 224 7.42 -23.90 17.25
CA ASN A 224 7.69 -25.22 16.68
C ASN A 224 6.53 -26.21 16.93
N ALA A 225 5.37 -25.70 17.32
CA ALA A 225 4.17 -26.48 17.62
C ALA A 225 3.06 -26.16 16.63
N ARG A 226 2.09 -27.08 16.47
CA ARG A 226 0.94 -26.86 15.58
C ARG A 226 0.07 -25.68 15.99
N LYS A 227 0.02 -25.37 17.28
CA LYS A 227 -0.66 -24.20 17.83
C LYS A 227 0.36 -23.35 18.57
N VAL A 228 0.40 -22.07 18.26
CA VAL A 228 1.24 -21.06 18.90
C VAL A 228 0.36 -19.87 19.21
N SER A 229 0.56 -19.27 20.39
CA SER A 229 -0.12 -18.04 20.79
C SER A 229 0.87 -17.07 21.41
N LEU A 230 0.53 -15.79 21.34
CA LEU A 230 1.19 -14.71 22.04
C LEU A 230 0.13 -13.80 22.64
N GLU A 231 0.50 -13.18 23.75
CA GLU A 231 -0.30 -12.18 24.44
C GLU A 231 0.66 -11.17 25.06
N PHE A 232 0.40 -9.90 24.84
CA PHE A 232 1.18 -8.82 25.41
C PHE A 232 0.35 -7.54 25.47
N GLU A 233 0.80 -6.62 26.31
CA GLU A 233 0.21 -5.29 26.40
C GLU A 233 1.07 -4.28 25.65
N ASP A 234 0.45 -3.50 24.78
CA ASP A 234 1.10 -2.40 24.07
C ASP A 234 0.79 -1.05 24.74
N GLU A 235 1.83 -0.42 25.27
CA GLU A 235 1.78 0.95 25.83
C GLU A 235 2.27 2.00 24.83
N GLY A 236 2.73 1.60 23.64
CA GLY A 236 3.33 2.50 22.65
C GLY A 236 2.32 3.15 21.70
N ILE A 237 1.07 3.34 22.13
CA ILE A 237 0.05 4.05 21.37
C ILE A 237 0.28 5.54 21.56
N ASP A 238 0.57 6.25 20.47
CA ASP A 238 0.91 7.68 20.45
C ASP A 238 0.10 8.48 19.43
N GLU A 239 -0.81 7.83 18.70
CA GLU A 239 -1.63 8.45 17.65
C GLU A 239 -3.12 8.28 17.93
N GLN A 240 -3.94 9.16 17.34
CA GLN A 240 -5.40 9.10 17.43
C GLN A 240 -5.95 7.78 16.89
N GLU A 241 -5.38 7.26 15.81
CA GLU A 241 -5.78 5.99 15.20
C GLU A 241 -4.54 5.13 14.94
N THR A 242 -4.53 3.95 15.55
CA THR A 242 -3.49 2.94 15.39
C THR A 242 -4.13 1.64 14.94
N TYR A 243 -3.59 0.95 13.95
CA TYR A 243 -4.09 -0.37 13.57
C TYR A 243 -3.08 -1.47 13.87
N TYR A 244 -3.62 -2.62 14.27
CA TYR A 244 -2.86 -3.84 14.50
C TYR A 244 -3.32 -4.94 13.57
N TYR A 245 -2.41 -5.73 13.03
CA TYR A 245 -2.76 -7.00 12.38
C TYR A 245 -1.66 -8.03 12.59
N ALA A 246 -2.03 -9.31 12.49
CA ALA A 246 -1.13 -10.41 12.75
C ALA A 246 -0.70 -11.15 11.48
N ARG A 247 0.49 -11.75 11.53
CA ARG A 247 1.00 -12.70 10.52
C ARG A 247 1.40 -14.00 11.19
N ALA A 248 0.93 -15.11 10.65
CA ALA A 248 1.35 -16.45 11.04
C ALA A 248 2.16 -17.09 9.92
N PHE A 249 3.23 -17.81 10.26
CA PHE A 249 4.09 -18.52 9.32
C PHE A 249 4.24 -19.96 9.78
N GLN A 250 4.03 -20.92 8.88
CA GLN A 250 4.38 -22.32 9.08
C GLN A 250 5.84 -22.61 8.70
N ASP A 251 6.34 -23.77 9.08
CA ASP A 251 7.70 -24.24 8.76
C ASP A 251 7.92 -24.56 7.26
N ASP A 252 6.85 -24.68 6.48
CA ASP A 252 6.84 -24.96 5.05
C ASP A 252 6.62 -23.70 4.19
N GLY A 253 6.49 -22.52 4.81
CA GLY A 253 6.28 -21.24 4.14
C GLY A 253 4.82 -20.85 3.94
N ALA A 254 3.86 -21.73 4.26
CA ALA A 254 2.44 -21.37 4.35
C ALA A 254 2.23 -20.29 5.42
N ARG A 255 1.19 -19.49 5.26
CA ARG A 255 1.00 -18.29 6.09
C ARG A 255 -0.45 -17.82 6.17
N ALA A 256 -0.72 -16.97 7.15
CA ALA A 256 -1.99 -16.27 7.27
C ALA A 256 -1.78 -14.82 7.72
N TRP A 257 -2.73 -13.96 7.39
CA TRP A 257 -2.78 -12.55 7.79
C TRP A 257 -4.18 -12.20 8.28
N SER A 258 -4.28 -11.63 9.48
CA SER A 258 -5.58 -11.18 9.98
C SER A 258 -6.05 -9.92 9.26
N SER A 259 -7.34 -9.64 9.27
CA SER A 259 -7.79 -8.25 9.14
C SER A 259 -7.25 -7.40 10.31
N PRO A 260 -7.21 -6.07 10.17
CA PRO A 260 -6.73 -5.21 11.23
C PRO A 260 -7.78 -5.04 12.33
N VAL A 261 -7.33 -4.72 13.53
CA VAL A 261 -8.15 -4.07 14.56
C VAL A 261 -7.67 -2.63 14.68
N TRP A 262 -8.59 -1.67 14.61
CA TRP A 262 -8.27 -0.25 14.74
C TRP A 262 -8.51 0.19 16.18
N VAL A 263 -7.52 0.79 16.82
CA VAL A 263 -7.60 1.39 18.14
C VAL A 263 -7.66 2.91 17.98
N ILE A 264 -8.74 3.51 18.47
CA ILE A 264 -8.97 4.95 18.43
C ILE A 264 -8.79 5.54 19.83
N CYS A 265 -7.87 6.49 19.96
CA CYS A 265 -7.56 7.24 21.17
C CYS A 265 -7.81 8.74 20.92
N PRO A 266 -9.03 9.26 21.17
CA PRO A 266 -9.42 10.62 20.74
C PRO A 266 -8.56 11.76 21.29
N SER A 267 -7.88 11.56 22.42
CA SER A 267 -7.01 12.55 23.04
C SER A 267 -5.62 12.66 22.40
N TYR A 268 -5.22 11.69 21.58
CA TYR A 268 -3.94 11.72 20.86
C TYR A 268 -4.05 12.47 19.53
N PRO A 269 -2.93 12.99 19.00
CA PRO A 269 -2.94 13.72 17.75
C PRO A 269 -3.35 12.81 16.58
N ASP A 270 -4.17 13.35 15.68
CA ASP A 270 -4.43 12.68 14.40
C ASP A 270 -3.17 12.74 13.54
N LEU A 271 -2.47 11.62 13.40
CA LEU A 271 -1.34 11.45 12.49
C LEU A 271 -1.71 10.56 11.28
N SER A 272 -2.99 10.18 11.16
CA SER A 272 -3.47 9.39 10.03
C SER A 272 -3.60 10.26 8.77
N LEU A 273 -3.37 9.66 7.61
CA LEU A 273 -3.51 10.35 6.32
C LEU A 273 -4.81 9.88 5.67
N HIS A 274 -5.97 10.40 6.11
CA HIS A 274 -7.29 10.08 5.55
C HIS A 274 -7.45 10.60 4.10
N LEU A 275 -6.85 9.88 3.16
CA LEU A 275 -6.79 10.25 1.74
C LEU A 275 -7.45 9.16 0.92
N VAL A 276 -8.72 9.39 0.59
CA VAL A 276 -9.59 8.41 -0.03
C VAL A 276 -9.38 8.38 -1.54
N SER A 277 -8.96 9.49 -2.17
CA SER A 277 -8.61 9.55 -3.59
C SER A 277 -7.54 10.61 -3.88
N SER A 278 -6.80 10.47 -4.99
CA SER A 278 -5.97 11.57 -5.50
C SER A 278 -6.86 12.80 -5.80
N LYS A 279 -8.11 12.57 -6.24
CA LYS A 279 -9.13 13.59 -6.54
C LYS A 279 -9.47 14.52 -5.39
N ASP A 280 -9.17 14.12 -4.15
CA ASP A 280 -9.35 14.98 -2.97
C ASP A 280 -8.31 16.09 -2.91
N LEU A 281 -7.19 15.96 -3.64
CA LEU A 281 -6.19 17.00 -3.78
C LEU A 281 -6.71 18.12 -4.70
N PRO A 282 -6.20 19.36 -4.59
CA PRO A 282 -6.54 20.46 -5.50
C PRO A 282 -5.98 20.27 -6.94
N GLU A 283 -6.29 19.14 -7.58
CA GLU A 283 -5.61 18.60 -8.78
C GLU A 283 -5.83 19.46 -10.03
N ARG A 284 -7.07 19.86 -10.33
CA ARG A 284 -7.39 20.43 -11.67
C ARG A 284 -6.75 21.79 -11.92
N ARG A 285 -6.59 22.63 -10.89
CA ARG A 285 -6.00 23.97 -11.05
C ARG A 285 -4.46 23.93 -11.13
N LEU A 286 -3.80 22.94 -10.52
CA LEU A 286 -2.33 22.89 -10.45
C LEU A 286 -1.71 22.42 -11.77
N ARG A 287 -2.31 21.42 -12.42
CA ARG A 287 -1.87 20.96 -13.73
C ARG A 287 -2.04 22.04 -14.80
N GLU A 288 -3.23 22.63 -14.92
CA GLU A 288 -3.51 23.71 -15.88
C GLU A 288 -2.61 24.93 -15.62
N ARG A 289 -2.35 25.27 -14.35
CA ARG A 289 -1.38 26.33 -13.99
C ARG A 289 0.03 25.96 -14.42
N THR A 290 0.46 24.72 -14.21
CA THR A 290 1.80 24.27 -14.59
C THR A 290 1.97 24.25 -16.11
N GLU A 291 1.00 23.74 -16.86
CA GLU A 291 1.01 23.76 -18.33
C GLU A 291 1.11 25.21 -18.85
N ARG A 292 0.43 26.15 -18.19
CA ARG A 292 0.51 27.58 -18.50
C ARG A 292 1.83 28.23 -18.05
N LEU A 293 2.44 27.78 -16.96
CA LEU A 293 3.72 28.30 -16.46
C LEU A 293 4.89 27.84 -17.31
N LEU A 294 4.88 26.57 -17.71
CA LEU A 294 5.89 25.96 -18.57
C LEU A 294 5.68 26.32 -20.05
N SER A 295 4.83 27.31 -20.38
CA SER A 295 4.53 27.81 -21.74
C SER A 295 5.76 27.85 -22.67
N GLY A 296 6.03 26.76 -23.37
CA GLY A 296 7.16 26.63 -24.30
C GLY A 296 8.47 26.07 -23.74
N ARG A 297 8.61 25.91 -22.42
CA ARG A 297 9.87 25.53 -21.75
C ARG A 297 9.78 24.14 -21.14
N THR A 298 10.85 23.37 -21.29
CA THR A 298 11.00 22.08 -20.59
C THR A 298 11.55 22.35 -19.19
N GLY A 299 10.77 22.05 -18.14
CA GLY A 299 11.13 22.41 -16.77
C GLY A 299 10.32 21.67 -15.71
N ILE A 300 10.70 21.89 -14.45
CA ILE A 300 9.99 21.41 -13.26
C ILE A 300 9.36 22.61 -12.55
N ALA A 301 8.10 22.50 -12.17
CA ALA A 301 7.41 23.45 -11.30
C ALA A 301 7.14 22.81 -9.94
N VAL A 302 7.54 23.50 -8.87
CA VAL A 302 7.33 23.04 -7.50
C VAL A 302 6.37 23.98 -6.77
N TRP A 303 5.35 23.40 -6.16
CA TRP A 303 4.30 24.07 -5.42
C TRP A 303 4.29 23.61 -3.97
N ARG A 304 4.28 24.57 -3.04
CA ARG A 304 4.06 24.32 -1.62
C ARG A 304 2.65 24.72 -1.26
N GLY A 305 1.98 23.91 -0.45
CA GLY A 305 0.65 24.21 0.05
C GLY A 305 0.31 23.40 1.29
N GLU A 306 -0.95 23.51 1.67
CA GLU A 306 -1.52 22.78 2.79
C GLU A 306 -2.87 22.19 2.36
N HIS A 307 -3.14 20.96 2.77
CA HIS A 307 -4.41 20.29 2.53
C HIS A 307 -4.90 19.60 3.80
N LYS A 308 -6.07 20.00 4.31
CA LYS A 308 -6.66 19.49 5.57
C LYS A 308 -5.68 19.48 6.74
N GLY A 309 -4.90 20.56 6.93
CA GLY A 309 -3.90 20.65 8.00
C GLY A 309 -2.59 19.91 7.75
N ARG A 310 -2.41 19.29 6.58
CA ARG A 310 -1.20 18.53 6.20
C ARG A 310 -0.35 19.31 5.20
N LYS A 311 0.98 19.22 5.33
CA LYS A 311 1.91 19.84 4.38
C LYS A 311 1.84 19.10 3.04
N MET A 312 1.73 19.85 1.96
CA MET A 312 1.59 19.31 0.61
C MET A 312 2.62 19.95 -0.33
N LEU A 313 3.42 19.12 -0.99
CA LEU A 313 4.34 19.54 -2.03
C LEU A 313 3.91 18.91 -3.36
N SER A 314 3.69 19.70 -4.40
CA SER A 314 3.49 19.16 -5.74
C SER A 314 4.65 19.53 -6.65
N VAL A 315 5.20 18.52 -7.33
CA VAL A 315 6.32 18.61 -8.25
C VAL A 315 5.81 18.19 -9.61
N PHE A 316 5.67 19.12 -10.54
CA PHE A 316 5.21 18.84 -11.90
C PHE A 316 6.32 19.10 -12.91
N TRP A 317 6.35 18.36 -14.00
CA TRP A 317 7.22 18.57 -15.15
C TRP A 317 6.43 18.55 -16.45
N GLY A 318 6.90 19.31 -17.43
CA GLY A 318 6.26 19.47 -18.73
C GLY A 318 7.21 20.12 -19.73
N GLY A 319 6.85 20.08 -21.00
CA GLY A 319 7.65 20.65 -22.09
C GLY A 319 6.97 20.52 -23.45
N GLU A 320 7.51 21.15 -24.49
CA GLU A 320 6.93 21.09 -25.85
C GLU A 320 7.33 19.85 -26.64
N THR A 321 8.47 19.25 -26.30
CA THR A 321 9.03 18.09 -27.00
C THR A 321 8.90 16.81 -26.18
N ASP A 322 8.65 15.71 -26.88
CA ASP A 322 8.58 14.39 -26.26
C ASP A 322 10.00 13.94 -25.86
N ARG A 323 10.32 14.00 -24.57
CA ARG A 323 11.61 13.60 -23.97
C ARG A 323 11.39 12.67 -22.77
N ARG A 324 12.44 12.02 -22.27
CA ARG A 324 12.39 11.28 -20.99
C ARG A 324 12.95 12.12 -19.84
N CYS A 325 12.13 12.32 -18.82
CA CYS A 325 12.49 12.90 -17.53
C CYS A 325 12.84 11.78 -16.54
N VAL A 326 14.06 11.81 -16.00
CA VAL A 326 14.49 10.95 -14.90
C VAL A 326 14.81 11.81 -13.70
N GLY A 327 14.32 11.43 -12.53
CA GLY A 327 14.64 12.17 -11.31
C GLY A 327 14.44 11.37 -10.03
N GLU A 328 14.87 12.02 -8.95
CA GLU A 328 14.87 11.54 -7.58
C GLU A 328 14.34 12.63 -6.65
N LEU A 329 13.56 12.21 -5.66
CA LEU A 329 12.95 13.01 -4.62
C LEU A 329 13.29 12.35 -3.28
N ARG A 330 14.02 13.07 -2.41
CA ARG A 330 14.35 12.66 -1.04
C ARG A 330 13.46 13.39 -0.06
N ILE A 331 12.78 12.67 0.81
CA ILE A 331 11.78 13.17 1.76
C ILE A 331 12.29 12.88 3.18
N SER A 332 12.27 13.89 4.05
CA SER A 332 12.75 13.80 5.44
C SER A 332 11.96 14.73 6.36
N GLY A 333 11.97 14.46 7.67
CA GLY A 333 11.25 15.25 8.68
C GLY A 333 9.72 15.06 8.64
N PHE A 334 9.24 13.92 8.14
CA PHE A 334 7.83 13.56 8.12
C PHE A 334 7.60 12.29 8.94
N HIS A 335 6.67 12.34 9.90
CA HIS A 335 6.15 11.16 10.59
C HIS A 335 5.53 10.17 9.62
N ARG A 336 4.73 10.68 8.67
CA ARG A 336 4.14 9.90 7.57
C ARG A 336 4.05 10.74 6.30
N TYR A 337 4.22 10.09 5.16
CA TYR A 337 4.01 10.72 3.86
C TYR A 337 3.38 9.76 2.84
N PHE A 338 2.76 10.35 1.81
CA PHE A 338 2.30 9.70 0.59
C PHE A 338 2.66 10.51 -0.64
N VAL A 339 3.02 9.80 -1.71
CA VAL A 339 3.25 10.39 -3.03
C VAL A 339 2.22 9.86 -4.03
N PHE A 340 1.52 10.78 -4.67
CA PHE A 340 0.56 10.51 -5.73
C PHE A 340 1.17 10.83 -7.09
N GLN A 341 0.95 9.96 -8.07
CA GLN A 341 1.35 10.18 -9.46
C GLN A 341 0.24 10.91 -10.22
N GLU A 342 0.62 11.89 -11.04
CA GLU A 342 -0.28 12.73 -11.81
C GLU A 342 0.09 12.70 -13.30
N GLY A 343 -0.88 12.36 -14.15
CA GLY A 343 -0.69 12.33 -15.60
C GLY A 343 0.23 11.23 -16.12
N PHE A 344 0.67 10.30 -15.24
CA PHE A 344 1.49 9.15 -15.62
C PHE A 344 0.73 8.25 -16.60
N GLN A 345 1.39 7.89 -17.69
CA GLN A 345 0.91 6.93 -18.66
C GLN A 345 1.31 5.53 -18.21
N VAL A 346 0.27 4.72 -18.03
CA VAL A 346 0.34 3.30 -17.77
C VAL A 346 1.24 2.60 -18.82
N ALA A 347 2.15 1.75 -18.34
CA ALA A 347 3.12 0.93 -19.10
C ALA A 347 4.25 1.73 -19.79
N ALA A 348 4.12 3.05 -19.87
CA ALA A 348 5.13 3.92 -20.45
C ALA A 348 5.97 4.64 -19.39
N ASP A 349 5.37 5.09 -18.29
CA ASP A 349 6.06 5.83 -17.23
C ASP A 349 6.35 4.95 -16.01
N LEU A 350 7.52 5.16 -15.40
CA LEU A 350 7.98 4.40 -14.23
C LEU A 350 8.08 5.30 -13.00
N PHE A 351 7.73 4.74 -11.85
CA PHE A 351 7.79 5.39 -10.55
C PHE A 351 8.10 4.36 -9.46
N THR A 352 8.97 4.71 -8.53
CA THR A 352 9.31 3.94 -7.34
C THR A 352 9.31 4.82 -6.09
N ASP A 353 8.89 4.27 -4.96
CA ASP A 353 8.88 4.86 -3.62
C ASP A 353 9.22 3.70 -2.70
N ASP A 354 10.35 3.80 -2.00
CA ASP A 354 10.80 2.76 -1.09
C ASP A 354 10.11 2.82 0.29
N GLY A 355 9.24 3.81 0.50
CA GLY A 355 8.52 4.04 1.75
C GLY A 355 9.37 4.65 2.87
N THR A 356 10.66 4.89 2.64
CA THR A 356 11.64 5.45 3.60
C THR A 356 12.09 6.86 3.25
N GLY A 357 11.51 7.44 2.20
CA GLY A 357 11.74 8.81 1.75
C GLY A 357 12.48 8.90 0.43
N LEU A 358 12.83 7.80 -0.24
CA LEU A 358 13.44 7.84 -1.56
C LEU A 358 12.41 7.51 -2.64
N VAL A 359 12.11 8.50 -3.46
CA VAL A 359 11.19 8.41 -4.58
C VAL A 359 11.95 8.66 -5.88
N GLN A 360 11.73 7.84 -6.90
CA GLN A 360 12.40 7.96 -8.19
C GLN A 360 11.39 7.79 -9.32
N TRP A 361 11.65 8.43 -10.46
CA TRP A 361 10.78 8.31 -11.63
C TRP A 361 11.58 8.30 -12.94
N ASN A 362 10.96 7.72 -13.96
CA ASN A 362 11.34 7.83 -15.36
C ASN A 362 10.08 7.95 -16.21
N ALA A 363 9.73 9.18 -16.59
CA ALA A 363 8.47 9.50 -17.23
C ALA A 363 8.68 10.32 -18.50
N GLY A 364 7.82 10.10 -19.51
CA GLY A 364 7.79 10.94 -20.70
C GLY A 364 7.36 12.37 -20.36
N ILE A 365 8.01 13.34 -20.96
CA ILE A 365 7.65 14.76 -20.99
C ILE A 365 6.90 14.98 -22.30
N GLY A 366 5.86 15.79 -22.29
CA GLY A 366 5.19 16.25 -23.50
C GLY A 366 4.28 17.42 -23.16
N LYS A 367 3.38 17.80 -24.09
CA LYS A 367 2.49 18.96 -23.93
C LYS A 367 1.61 18.91 -22.68
N GLY A 368 1.30 17.72 -22.18
CA GLY A 368 0.59 17.54 -20.92
C GLY A 368 1.56 17.44 -19.75
N ALA A 369 1.40 18.29 -18.73
CA ALA A 369 2.23 18.21 -17.54
C ALA A 369 1.93 16.91 -16.76
N LYS A 370 2.99 16.29 -16.25
CA LYS A 370 2.96 15.15 -15.33
C LYS A 370 3.57 15.56 -14.01
N GLY A 371 3.27 14.85 -12.92
CA GLY A 371 3.80 15.27 -11.64
C GLY A 371 3.66 14.26 -10.53
N LEU A 372 4.23 14.63 -9.39
CA LEU A 372 4.13 13.96 -8.11
C LEU A 372 3.55 14.92 -7.09
N SER A 373 2.54 14.50 -6.36
CA SER A 373 2.02 15.24 -5.20
C SER A 373 2.37 14.48 -3.93
N LEU A 374 3.27 15.04 -3.14
CA LEU A 374 3.61 14.61 -1.79
C LEU A 374 2.67 15.28 -0.80
N ILE A 375 2.12 14.50 0.12
CA ILE A 375 1.41 15.00 1.29
C ILE A 375 1.89 14.24 2.53
N GLY A 376 2.11 14.96 3.62
CA GLY A 376 2.63 14.33 4.82
C GLY A 376 2.32 15.07 6.11
N VAL A 377 2.53 14.33 7.20
CA VAL A 377 2.46 14.79 8.57
C VAL A 377 3.89 15.11 9.03
N PRO A 378 4.22 16.39 9.30
CA PRO A 378 5.51 16.76 9.86
C PRO A 378 5.80 16.00 11.16
N GLU A 379 7.05 15.63 11.36
CA GLU A 379 7.52 15.14 12.66
C GLU A 379 7.67 16.31 13.64
N GLU A 380 7.32 16.09 14.91
CA GLU A 380 7.38 17.16 15.92
C GLU A 380 8.83 17.57 16.20
N GLY A 381 9.13 18.87 16.08
CA GLY A 381 10.47 19.40 16.31
C GLY A 381 11.45 19.28 15.13
N GLU A 382 11.07 18.57 14.07
CA GLU A 382 11.85 18.47 12.83
C GLU A 382 11.32 19.48 11.79
N THR A 383 12.22 20.00 10.95
CA THR A 383 11.83 20.81 9.79
C THR A 383 11.69 19.89 8.60
N PRO A 384 10.47 19.69 8.05
CA PRO A 384 10.31 18.83 6.88
C PRO A 384 11.16 19.35 5.72
N GLU A 385 11.91 18.46 5.09
CA GLU A 385 12.79 18.77 3.97
C GLU A 385 12.56 17.79 2.82
N VAL A 386 12.49 18.35 1.61
CA VAL A 386 12.33 17.61 0.38
C VAL A 386 13.38 18.05 -0.63
N ALA A 387 14.28 17.15 -1.03
CA ALA A 387 15.30 17.44 -2.02
C ALA A 387 14.98 16.77 -3.36
N ILE A 388 15.13 17.52 -4.45
CA ILE A 388 14.75 17.12 -5.81
C ILE A 388 15.97 17.21 -6.73
N VAL A 389 16.21 16.14 -7.49
CA VAL A 389 17.21 16.11 -8.56
C VAL A 389 16.58 15.49 -9.78
N ALA A 390 16.67 16.13 -10.94
CA ALA A 390 16.08 15.60 -12.17
C ALA A 390 16.84 16.06 -13.42
N SER A 391 16.72 15.28 -14.49
CA SER A 391 17.30 15.57 -15.80
C SER A 391 16.42 15.04 -16.95
N ALA A 392 16.46 15.72 -18.10
CA ALA A 392 15.88 15.26 -19.36
C ALA A 392 17.00 14.79 -20.29
N GLU A 393 17.06 13.48 -20.60
CA GLU A 393 18.09 12.91 -21.50
C GLU A 393 19.54 13.26 -21.14
N GLY A 394 19.83 13.44 -19.84
CA GLY A 394 21.16 13.80 -19.34
C GLY A 394 21.43 15.31 -19.23
N GLU A 395 20.50 16.16 -19.69
CA GLU A 395 20.55 17.61 -19.46
C GLU A 395 19.76 17.97 -18.18
N PRO A 396 20.33 18.77 -17.26
CA PRO A 396 19.63 19.18 -16.05
C PRO A 396 18.41 20.06 -16.36
N PHE A 397 17.34 19.92 -15.57
CA PHE A 397 16.16 20.78 -15.70
C PHE A 397 16.36 22.16 -15.08
N GLU A 398 15.70 23.14 -15.68
CA GLU A 398 15.28 24.35 -14.99
C GLU A 398 14.14 24.03 -13.99
N VAL A 399 14.35 24.29 -12.70
CA VAL A 399 13.37 24.12 -11.59
C VAL A 399 12.76 25.47 -11.16
N ALA A 400 11.53 25.75 -11.54
CA ALA A 400 10.79 26.92 -11.07
C ALA A 400 10.12 26.63 -9.71
N PHE A 401 10.53 27.36 -8.66
CA PHE A 401 9.83 27.41 -7.37
C PHE A 401 8.79 28.52 -7.39
N LEU A 402 7.54 28.20 -7.08
CA LEU A 402 6.43 29.15 -7.22
C LEU A 402 5.57 29.15 -5.95
N ASP A 403 6.19 29.53 -4.84
CA ASP A 403 5.53 29.86 -3.57
C ASP A 403 5.09 31.34 -3.49
N GLY A 404 5.25 32.09 -4.58
CA GLY A 404 5.00 33.53 -4.64
C GLY A 404 6.29 34.38 -4.65
N SER A 405 7.46 33.77 -4.50
CA SER A 405 8.75 34.42 -4.72
C SER A 405 9.32 34.06 -6.09
N LEU A 406 9.46 35.05 -6.98
CA LEU A 406 10.06 34.89 -8.32
C LEU A 406 11.58 34.87 -8.20
N PHE A 407 12.25 33.77 -8.54
CA PHE A 407 13.71 33.72 -8.66
C PHE A 407 14.20 32.81 -9.80
N ASP A 408 15.35 33.20 -10.36
CA ASP A 408 16.12 32.46 -11.35
C ASP A 408 16.97 31.34 -10.72
N LEU A 409 17.24 30.34 -11.55
CA LEU A 409 17.67 28.99 -11.23
C LEU A 409 19.19 28.77 -11.17
N PRO A 410 19.71 27.97 -10.22
CA PRO A 410 20.99 27.29 -10.37
C PRO A 410 20.83 25.92 -11.06
N SER A 411 21.84 25.54 -11.84
CA SER A 411 21.89 24.38 -12.74
C SER A 411 22.23 23.03 -12.09
N VAL A 412 22.12 22.89 -10.75
CA VAL A 412 22.52 21.64 -10.05
C VAL A 412 21.65 21.37 -8.82
N GLY A 413 20.57 20.59 -8.99
CA GLY A 413 19.74 20.09 -7.88
C GLY A 413 19.00 21.18 -7.10
N ALA A 414 17.88 20.84 -6.47
CA ALA A 414 17.10 21.82 -5.73
C ALA A 414 16.52 21.24 -4.44
N SER A 415 16.80 21.88 -3.30
CA SER A 415 16.30 21.49 -1.98
C SER A 415 15.20 22.44 -1.51
N VAL A 416 14.11 21.86 -1.00
CA VAL A 416 12.91 22.54 -0.52
C VAL A 416 12.78 22.28 0.98
N ARG A 417 13.04 23.30 1.78
CA ARG A 417 12.79 23.28 3.24
C ARG A 417 11.50 24.01 3.55
N TRP A 418 10.68 23.42 4.40
CA TRP A 418 9.38 23.95 4.80
C TRP A 418 9.46 25.09 5.80
#